data_AF-A0A6G9W4M4-F1
#
_entry.id   AF-A0A6G9W4M4-F1
#
_cell.length_a   1.000
_cell.length_b   1.000
_cell.length_c   1.000
_cell.angle_alpha   90.00
_cell.angle_beta   90.00
_cell.angle_gamma   90.00
#
_symmetry.space_group_name_H-M   'P 1'
#
loop_
_entity.id
_entity.type
_entity.pdbx_description
1 polymer ?
#
loop_
_entity_poly.entity_id
_entity_poly.type
_entity_poly.pdbx_seq_one_letter_code
_entity_poly.pdbx_strand_id
1 'polypeptide(L)'
;MPDDPNCPLCLRPIPPGVPQSRHHLVPKLRGGKGGETVLLHHVCHRTIHKTLGETELARNYATVEALRAHPDLRRFFDWVGKRPPGWTGKVR
;
A
#
# COMPACT_ATOMS: atom_id res chain seq x y z
N MET A 1 14.72 19.71 -7.40
CA MET A 1 14.17 18.47 -7.98
C MET A 1 13.00 18.07 -7.11
N PRO A 2 11.81 17.75 -7.64
CA PRO A 2 10.74 17.26 -6.79
C PRO A 2 11.18 15.91 -6.20
N ASP A 3 11.15 15.79 -4.88
CA ASP A 3 11.37 14.51 -4.20
C ASP A 3 10.30 13.51 -4.63
N ASP A 4 10.70 12.26 -4.87
CA ASP A 4 9.76 11.18 -5.23
C ASP A 4 8.76 10.97 -4.08
N PRO A 5 7.45 10.78 -4.37
CA PRO A 5 6.48 10.57 -3.31
C PRO A 5 6.77 9.28 -2.54
N ASN A 6 6.69 9.34 -1.21
CA ASN A 6 6.88 8.15 -0.37
C ASN A 6 5.60 7.31 -0.30
N CYS A 7 5.77 5.99 -0.40
CA CYS A 7 4.71 5.03 -0.10
C CYS A 7 4.43 5.06 1.41
N PRO A 8 3.23 5.44 1.87
CA PRO A 8 2.94 5.55 3.31
C PRO A 8 3.00 4.22 4.06
N LEU A 9 2.95 3.09 3.36
CA LEU A 9 3.00 1.76 3.97
C LEU A 9 4.42 1.24 4.15
N CYS A 10 5.27 1.29 3.12
CA CYS A 10 6.64 0.77 3.23
C CYS A 10 7.71 1.85 3.41
N LEU A 11 7.32 3.12 3.38
CA LEU A 11 8.14 4.32 3.57
C LEU A 11 9.24 4.56 2.52
N ARG A 12 9.36 3.68 1.50
CA ARG A 12 10.26 3.90 0.36
C ARG A 12 9.72 4.99 -0.57
N PRO A 13 10.59 5.77 -1.23
CA PRO A 13 10.18 6.61 -2.35
C PRO A 13 9.59 5.76 -3.48
N ILE A 14 8.72 6.36 -4.28
CA ILE A 14 8.13 5.78 -5.49
C ILE A 14 8.67 6.53 -6.71
N PRO A 15 9.83 6.11 -7.27
CA PRO A 15 10.39 6.76 -8.45
C PRO A 15 9.48 6.68 -9.67
N PRO A 16 9.60 7.64 -10.60
CA PRO A 16 8.98 7.55 -11.92
C PRO A 16 9.33 6.22 -12.60
N GLY A 17 8.34 5.59 -13.23
CA GLY A 17 8.51 4.31 -13.92
C GLY A 17 8.45 3.06 -13.04
N VAL A 18 8.44 3.19 -11.71
CA VAL A 18 8.17 2.05 -10.82
C VAL A 18 6.66 1.76 -10.81
N PRO A 19 6.24 0.48 -10.96
CA PRO A 19 4.82 0.13 -10.91
C PRO A 19 4.14 0.62 -9.63
N GLN A 20 3.12 1.47 -9.81
CA GLN A 20 2.41 2.15 -8.73
C GLN A 20 0.93 2.30 -9.06
N SER A 21 0.11 2.49 -8.03
CA SER A 21 -1.34 2.58 -8.16
C SER A 21 -1.93 3.31 -6.98
N ARG A 22 -3.06 4.01 -7.22
CA ARG A 22 -3.86 4.58 -6.13
C ARG A 22 -4.70 3.48 -5.48
N HIS A 23 -4.62 3.39 -4.16
CA HIS A 23 -5.43 2.50 -3.35
C HIS A 23 -6.51 3.30 -2.62
N HIS A 24 -7.74 2.81 -2.65
CA HIS A 24 -8.84 3.37 -1.89
C HIS A 24 -8.84 2.77 -0.49
N LEU A 25 -8.67 3.61 0.55
CA LEU A 25 -8.63 3.14 1.93
C LEU A 25 -9.98 2.53 2.35
N VAL A 26 -11.08 3.09 1.85
CA VAL A 26 -12.40 2.45 1.87
C VAL A 26 -12.68 1.93 0.46
N PRO A 27 -12.94 0.62 0.25
CA PRO A 27 -13.28 0.08 -1.06
C PRO A 27 -14.45 0.80 -1.73
N LYS A 28 -14.39 0.98 -3.05
CA LYS A 28 -15.46 1.62 -3.83
C LYS A 28 -16.82 0.93 -3.63
N LEU A 29 -16.82 -0.40 -3.56
CA LEU A 29 -18.03 -1.22 -3.34
C LEU A 29 -18.60 -1.08 -1.92
N ARG A 30 -17.86 -0.44 -1.00
CA ARG A 30 -18.27 -0.17 0.40
C ARG A 30 -18.49 1.33 0.65
N GLY A 31 -18.77 2.11 -0.40
CA GLY A 31 -19.05 3.54 -0.30
C GLY A 31 -17.83 4.45 -0.43
N GLY A 32 -16.63 3.93 -0.65
CA GLY A 32 -15.41 4.73 -0.79
C GLY A 32 -15.21 5.39 -2.17
N LYS A 33 -16.24 5.45 -3.02
CA LYS A 33 -16.14 6.11 -4.33
C LYS A 33 -15.98 7.62 -4.13
N GLY A 34 -14.86 8.18 -4.58
CA GLY A 34 -14.50 9.59 -4.34
C GLY A 34 -13.91 9.86 -2.95
N GLY A 35 -13.74 8.81 -2.12
CA GLY A 35 -13.07 8.90 -0.84
C GLY A 35 -11.55 8.99 -0.95
N GLU A 36 -10.89 8.99 0.20
CA GLU A 36 -9.44 9.11 0.30
C GLU A 36 -8.71 7.99 -0.46
N THR A 37 -7.68 8.41 -1.22
CA THR A 37 -6.79 7.49 -1.93
C THR A 37 -5.35 7.81 -1.61
N VAL A 38 -4.54 6.77 -1.41
CA VAL A 38 -3.11 6.88 -1.20
C VAL A 38 -2.34 6.28 -2.38
N LEU A 39 -1.21 6.90 -2.74
CA LEU A 39 -0.32 6.39 -3.77
C LEU A 39 0.58 5.31 -3.17
N LEU A 40 0.53 4.09 -3.71
CA LEU A 40 1.31 2.96 -3.23
C LEU A 40 2.14 2.35 -4.37
N HIS A 41 3.29 1.76 -4.02
CA HIS A 41 3.90 0.75 -4.89
C HIS A 41 2.90 -0.36 -5.17
N HIS A 42 2.88 -0.85 -6.40
CA HIS A 42 1.96 -1.91 -6.81
C HIS A 42 2.14 -3.19 -5.95
N VAL A 43 3.37 -3.49 -5.53
CA VAL A 43 3.64 -4.63 -4.62
C VAL A 43 2.96 -4.46 -3.26
N CYS A 44 2.95 -3.25 -2.68
CA CYS A 44 2.29 -2.98 -1.41
C CYS A 44 0.77 -3.07 -1.56
N HIS A 45 0.23 -2.50 -2.64
CA HIS A 45 -1.20 -2.58 -2.96
C HIS A 45 -1.67 -4.04 -3.12
N ARG A 46 -0.93 -4.86 -3.89
CA ARG A 46 -1.27 -6.27 -4.07
C ARG A 46 -1.25 -7.04 -2.76
N THR A 47 -0.30 -6.74 -1.86
CA THR A 47 -0.25 -7.44 -0.57
C THR A 47 -1.47 -7.13 0.29
N ILE A 48 -1.98 -5.88 0.31
CA ILE A 48 -3.23 -5.56 1.02
C ILE A 48 -4.36 -6.48 0.56
N HIS A 49 -4.61 -6.54 -0.75
CA HIS A 49 -5.72 -7.34 -1.31
C HIS A 49 -5.48 -8.85 -1.29
N LYS A 50 -4.25 -9.30 -1.06
CA LYS A 50 -3.95 -10.71 -0.79
C LYS A 50 -4.22 -11.09 0.67
N THR A 51 -4.07 -10.14 1.59
CA THR A 51 -4.20 -10.38 3.04
C THR A 51 -5.62 -10.08 3.55
N LEU A 52 -6.27 -9.04 3.02
CA LEU A 52 -7.55 -8.54 3.51
C LEU A 52 -8.62 -8.59 2.42
N GLY A 53 -9.81 -9.09 2.77
CA GLY A 53 -11.01 -8.92 1.95
C GLY A 53 -11.53 -7.48 2.03
N GLU A 54 -12.37 -7.08 1.06
CA GLU A 54 -12.93 -5.72 1.00
C GLU A 54 -13.75 -5.37 2.25
N THR A 55 -14.45 -6.34 2.84
CA THR A 55 -15.25 -6.12 4.07
C THR A 55 -14.37 -5.84 5.28
N GLU A 56 -13.29 -6.60 5.48
CA GLU A 56 -12.35 -6.39 6.59
C GLU A 56 -11.60 -5.07 6.42
N LEU A 57 -11.17 -4.78 5.19
CA LEU A 57 -10.52 -3.52 4.85
C LEU A 57 -11.42 -2.33 5.21
N ALA A 58 -12.69 -2.35 4.77
CA ALA A 58 -13.62 -1.27 5.02
C ALA A 58 -13.97 -1.06 6.51
N ARG A 59 -14.01 -2.14 7.31
CA ARG A 59 -14.46 -2.08 8.71
C ARG A 59 -13.32 -1.76 9.68
N ASN A 60 -12.17 -2.40 9.50
CA ASN A 60 -11.12 -2.43 10.51
C ASN A 60 -9.83 -1.75 10.05
N TYR A 61 -9.63 -1.59 8.74
CA TYR A 61 -8.35 -1.18 8.16
C TYR A 61 -8.46 -0.05 7.13
N ALA A 62 -9.44 0.84 7.31
CA ALA A 62 -9.73 1.94 6.39
C ALA A 62 -8.82 3.18 6.55
N THR A 63 -7.64 3.03 7.18
CA THR A 63 -6.63 4.07 7.33
C THR A 63 -5.22 3.48 7.12
N VAL A 64 -4.24 4.34 6.82
CA VAL A 64 -2.84 3.93 6.69
C VAL A 64 -2.32 3.35 8.01
N GLU A 65 -2.67 3.97 9.14
CA GLU A 65 -2.27 3.56 10.47
C GLU A 65 -2.80 2.17 10.79
N ALA A 66 -4.08 1.91 10.47
CA ALA A 66 -4.69 0.61 10.69
C ALA A 66 -4.05 -0.47 9.81
N LEU A 67 -3.80 -0.17 8.52
CA LEU A 67 -3.07 -1.08 7.62
C LEU A 67 -1.67 -1.40 8.15
N ARG A 68 -0.96 -0.40 8.71
CA ARG A 68 0.34 -0.60 9.36
C ARG A 68 0.25 -1.31 10.71
N ALA A 69 -0.90 -1.32 11.37
CA ALA A 69 -1.11 -2.03 12.63
C ALA A 69 -1.42 -3.52 12.43
N HIS A 70 -1.89 -3.93 11.25
CA HIS A 70 -2.15 -5.34 10.96
C HIS A 70 -0.85 -6.16 11.03
N PRO A 71 -0.78 -7.26 11.81
CA PRO A 71 0.47 -7.98 12.10
C PRO A 71 1.20 -8.49 10.85
N ASP A 72 0.50 -9.15 9.92
CA ASP A 72 1.14 -9.68 8.70
C ASP A 72 1.56 -8.59 7.71
N LEU A 73 0.69 -7.60 7.48
CA LEU A 73 1.00 -6.47 6.63
C LEU A 73 2.19 -5.67 7.18
N ARG A 74 2.22 -5.41 8.50
CA ARG A 74 3.33 -4.72 9.16
C ARG A 74 4.66 -5.41 8.90
N ARG A 75 4.73 -6.73 9.11
CA ARG A 75 5.93 -7.54 8.85
C ARG A 75 6.37 -7.42 7.41
N PHE A 76 5.43 -7.49 6.47
CA PHE A 76 5.72 -7.32 5.05
C PHE A 76 6.23 -5.90 4.73
N PHE A 77 5.58 -4.86 5.25
CA PHE A 77 5.96 -3.46 5.00
C PHE A 77 7.33 -3.11 5.56
N ASP A 78 7.65 -3.57 6.77
CA ASP A 78 8.96 -3.37 7.39
C ASP A 78 10.06 -4.12 6.63
N TRP A 79 9.75 -5.30 6.09
CA TRP A 79 10.69 -6.06 5.27
C TRP A 79 10.90 -5.44 3.88
N VAL A 80 9.82 -5.07 3.19
CA VAL A 80 9.91 -4.47 1.85
C VAL A 80 10.52 -3.06 1.91
N GLY A 81 10.34 -2.35 3.02
CA GLY A 81 10.98 -1.05 3.27
C GLY A 81 12.51 -1.07 3.20
N LYS A 82 13.12 -2.25 3.41
CA LYS A 82 14.57 -2.46 3.32
C LYS A 82 15.07 -2.79 1.91
N ARG A 83 14.19 -2.84 0.90
CA ARG A 83 14.53 -3.14 -0.50
C ARG A 83 14.78 -1.86 -1.29
N PRO A 84 15.53 -1.92 -2.43
CA PRO A 84 15.67 -0.76 -3.31
C PRO A 84 14.30 -0.19 -3.74
N PRO A 85 14.16 1.13 -3.98
CA PRO A 85 12.88 1.75 -4.36
C PRO A 85 12.20 1.10 -5.57
N GLY A 86 12.99 0.69 -6.57
CA GLY A 86 12.51 0.01 -7.77
C GLY A 86 12.20 -1.49 -7.62
N TRP A 87 12.29 -2.07 -6.42
CA TRP A 87 12.01 -3.49 -6.22
C TRP A 87 10.52 -3.81 -6.35
N THR A 88 10.18 -4.84 -7.15
CA THR A 88 8.81 -5.14 -7.60
C THR A 88 8.22 -6.47 -7.14
N GLY A 89 8.86 -7.21 -6.22
CA GLY A 89 8.33 -8.49 -5.74
C GLY A 89 8.97 -9.74 -6.33
N LYS A 90 9.82 -9.60 -7.35
CA LYS A 90 10.51 -10.73 -7.99
C LYS A 90 11.93 -10.83 -7.45
N VAL A 91 12.24 -11.92 -6.77
CA VAL A 91 13.62 -12.41 -6.62
C VAL A 91 13.77 -13.44 -7.74
N ARG A 92 14.78 -13.26 -8.60
CA ARG A 92 15.17 -14.33 -9.54
C ARG A 92 15.78 -15.48 -8.76
#